data_AF-A0A2T6FI21-F1
#
_entry.id   AF-A0A2T6FI21-F1
#
_cell.length_a   1.000
_cell.length_b   1.000
_cell.length_c   1.000
_cell.angle_alpha   90.00
_cell.angle_beta   90.00
_cell.angle_gamma   90.00
#
_symmetry.space_group_name_H-M   'P 1'
#
loop_
_entity.id
_entity.type
_entity.pdbx_description
1 polymer ?
#
loop_
_entity_poly.entity_id
_entity_poly.type
_entity_poly.pdbx_seq_one_letter_code
_entity_poly.pdbx_strand_id
1 'polypeptide(L)'
;MATIRESILAALKKNIKPGLVLQAFAIAILLVYFFVPATKPLFTWFGELKQTYGYAYSFVATAIFGGVIPFLYLWLGGFIAKDRSLLALFIFYLVFWGLKGMEVDYFYRLQAYWFGTGNDVQTIIIKMAVDQFLYSSLWAAPGITIVYTWMESGWSFARTIAVMDKQFFCIKIPTVVLSNWLVWIPAVCVVYAMPAELQIPLFNLVLCFWVLLVAVLSRR
;
A
#
# COMPACT_ATOMS: atom_id res chain seq x y z
N MET A 1 -3.74 1.95 30.17
CA MET A 1 -3.09 2.23 28.87
C MET A 1 -2.39 0.97 28.43
N ALA A 2 -2.69 0.47 27.22
CA ALA A 2 -1.96 -0.68 26.69
C ALA A 2 -0.49 -0.30 26.46
N THR A 3 0.43 -1.19 26.85
CA THR A 3 1.85 -1.01 26.59
C THR A 3 2.13 -1.14 25.08
N ILE A 4 3.24 -0.57 24.59
CA ILE A 4 3.66 -0.71 23.19
C ILE A 4 3.70 -2.20 22.78
N ARG A 5 4.19 -3.07 23.67
CA ARG A 5 4.25 -4.52 23.45
C ARG A 5 2.86 -5.14 23.23
N GLU A 6 1.87 -4.75 24.03
CA GLU A 6 0.50 -5.26 23.91
C GLU A 6 -0.16 -4.78 22.60
N SER A 7 0.03 -3.50 22.26
CA SER A 7 -0.45 -2.93 20.99
C SER A 7 0.17 -3.62 19.78
N ILE A 8 1.48 -3.90 19.82
CA ILE A 8 2.18 -4.65 18.77
C ILE A 8 1.64 -6.08 18.67
N LEU A 9 1.54 -6.81 19.78
CA LEU A 9 1.05 -8.19 19.78
C LEU A 9 -0.39 -8.30 19.28
N ALA A 10 -1.25 -7.35 19.65
CA ALA A 10 -2.61 -7.27 19.16
C ALA A 10 -2.65 -7.03 17.64
N ALA A 11 -1.86 -6.08 17.16
CA ALA A 11 -1.74 -5.79 15.73
C ALA A 11 -1.22 -7.01 14.94
N LEU A 12 -0.19 -7.69 15.44
CA LEU A 12 0.35 -8.91 14.82
C LEU A 12 -0.71 -10.01 14.73
N LYS A 13 -1.41 -10.30 15.83
CA LYS A 13 -2.46 -11.34 15.85
C LYS A 13 -3.60 -11.01 14.89
N LYS A 14 -3.98 -9.74 14.76
CA LYS A 14 -5.04 -9.30 13.85
C LYS A 14 -4.61 -9.38 12.38
N ASN A 15 -3.34 -9.08 12.09
CA ASN A 15 -2.84 -8.94 10.72
C ASN A 15 -2.17 -10.20 10.14
N ILE A 16 -1.88 -11.22 10.95
CA ILE A 16 -1.15 -12.40 10.46
C ILE A 16 -1.96 -13.22 9.42
N LYS A 17 -3.21 -13.55 9.72
CA LYS A 17 -4.09 -14.29 8.79
C LYS A 17 -4.28 -13.54 7.48
N PRO A 18 -4.68 -12.25 7.49
CA PRO A 18 -4.82 -11.52 6.24
C PRO A 18 -3.50 -11.33 5.49
N GLY A 19 -2.39 -11.12 6.22
CA GLY A 19 -1.07 -11.08 5.64
C GLY A 19 -0.74 -12.37 4.88
N LEU A 20 -0.96 -13.55 5.47
CA LEU A 20 -0.70 -14.83 4.81
C LEU A 20 -1.54 -15.05 3.55
N VAL A 21 -2.82 -14.67 3.57
CA VAL A 21 -3.69 -14.76 2.38
C VAL A 21 -3.20 -13.84 1.26
N LEU A 22 -2.83 -12.60 1.61
CA LEU A 22 -2.26 -11.65 0.65
C LEU A 22 -0.94 -12.18 0.06
N GLN A 23 -0.07 -12.75 0.90
CA GLN A 23 1.20 -13.31 0.46
C GLN A 23 0.99 -14.49 -0.49
N ALA A 24 0.06 -15.40 -0.17
CA ALA A 24 -0.29 -16.50 -1.05
C ALA A 24 -0.83 -16.00 -2.40
N PHE A 25 -1.67 -14.95 -2.39
CA PHE A 25 -2.17 -14.31 -3.60
C PHE A 25 -1.05 -13.69 -4.45
N ALA A 26 -0.15 -12.93 -3.84
CA ALA A 26 0.97 -12.30 -4.53
C ALA A 26 1.92 -13.36 -5.14
N ILE A 27 2.26 -14.40 -4.38
CA ILE A 27 3.09 -15.52 -4.85
C ILE A 27 2.39 -16.27 -5.99
N ALA A 28 1.07 -16.48 -5.92
CA ALA A 28 0.32 -17.13 -6.99
C ALA A 28 0.43 -16.34 -8.30
N ILE A 29 0.32 -15.02 -8.27
CA ILE A 29 0.49 -14.17 -9.47
C ILE A 29 1.92 -14.31 -10.03
N LEU A 30 2.93 -14.29 -9.16
CA LEU A 30 4.33 -14.46 -9.55
C LEU A 30 4.58 -15.81 -10.23
N LEU A 31 4.04 -16.89 -9.64
CA LEU A 31 4.15 -18.23 -10.22
C LEU A 31 3.43 -18.32 -11.56
N VAL A 32 2.24 -17.72 -11.69
CA VAL A 32 1.51 -17.66 -12.96
C VAL A 32 2.34 -16.94 -14.03
N TYR A 33 2.96 -15.81 -13.70
CA TYR A 33 3.83 -15.07 -14.63
C TYR A 33 5.00 -15.93 -15.16
N PHE A 34 5.72 -16.63 -14.27
CA PHE A 34 6.90 -17.40 -14.67
C PHE A 34 6.60 -18.76 -15.30
N PHE A 35 5.53 -19.43 -14.86
CA PHE A 35 5.29 -20.85 -15.18
C PHE A 35 4.07 -21.10 -16.07
N VAL A 36 3.24 -20.10 -16.37
CA VAL A 36 2.05 -20.26 -17.22
C VAL A 36 2.19 -19.41 -18.49
N PRO A 37 2.76 -19.97 -19.58
CA PRO A 37 3.01 -19.22 -20.82
C PRO A 37 1.75 -18.58 -21.43
N ALA A 38 0.59 -19.22 -21.26
CA ALA A 38 -0.70 -18.73 -21.77
C ALA A 38 -1.10 -17.36 -21.20
N THR A 39 -0.54 -16.96 -20.05
CA THR A 39 -0.85 -15.66 -19.42
C THR A 39 0.07 -14.52 -19.88
N LYS A 40 1.15 -14.82 -20.63
CA LYS A 40 2.10 -13.80 -21.09
C LYS A 40 1.45 -12.63 -21.84
N PRO A 41 0.50 -12.83 -22.78
CA PRO A 41 -0.14 -11.71 -23.47
C PRO A 41 -0.82 -10.72 -22.51
N LEU A 42 -1.43 -11.22 -21.43
CA LEU A 42 -2.08 -10.37 -20.43
C LEU A 42 -1.07 -9.52 -19.68
N PHE A 43 0.03 -10.11 -19.21
CA PHE A 43 1.09 -9.37 -18.53
C PHE A 43 1.76 -8.36 -19.47
N THR A 44 2.09 -8.76 -20.70
CA THR A 44 2.65 -7.86 -21.71
C THR A 44 1.74 -6.66 -21.94
N TRP A 45 0.43 -6.85 -22.06
CA TRP A 45 -0.51 -5.75 -22.22
C TRP A 45 -0.47 -4.74 -21.06
N PHE A 46 -0.45 -5.20 -19.81
CA PHE A 46 -0.31 -4.31 -18.66
C PHE A 46 1.06 -3.62 -18.61
N GLY A 47 2.12 -4.32 -18.97
CA GLY A 47 3.47 -3.76 -19.07
C GLY A 47 3.55 -2.66 -20.14
N GLU A 48 2.97 -2.89 -21.31
CA GLU A 48 2.89 -1.91 -22.39
C GLU A 48 2.09 -0.68 -21.98
N LEU A 49 0.90 -0.87 -21.37
CA LEU A 49 0.13 0.26 -20.83
C LEU A 49 0.94 1.10 -19.84
N LYS A 50 1.66 0.45 -18.93
CA LYS A 50 2.52 1.14 -17.95
C LYS A 50 3.63 1.92 -18.62
N GLN A 51 4.23 1.37 -19.68
CA GLN A 51 5.30 2.03 -20.42
C GLN A 51 4.77 3.20 -21.26
N THR A 52 3.64 3.03 -21.94
CA THR A 52 3.02 4.07 -22.79
C THR A 52 2.60 5.29 -21.98
N TYR A 53 1.96 5.10 -20.83
CA TYR A 53 1.37 6.19 -20.06
C TYR A 53 2.19 6.62 -18.84
N GLY A 54 3.30 5.93 -18.52
CA GLY A 54 4.26 6.34 -17.51
C GLY A 54 3.63 6.58 -16.13
N TYR A 55 3.76 7.80 -15.61
CA TYR A 55 3.19 8.19 -14.32
C TYR A 55 1.66 8.39 -14.36
N ALA A 56 1.08 8.69 -15.53
CA ALA A 56 -0.37 8.81 -15.65
C ALA A 56 -1.05 7.45 -15.40
N TYR A 57 -0.46 6.36 -15.90
CA TYR A 57 -0.88 5.01 -15.53
C TYR A 57 -0.80 4.80 -14.02
N SER A 58 0.34 5.13 -13.41
CA SER A 58 0.56 4.94 -11.97
C SER A 58 -0.44 5.71 -11.12
N PHE A 59 -0.78 6.94 -11.54
CA PHE A 59 -1.82 7.73 -10.91
C PHE A 59 -3.19 7.04 -11.03
N VAL A 60 -3.63 6.74 -12.25
CA VAL A 60 -4.98 6.21 -12.50
C VAL A 60 -5.16 4.84 -11.87
N ALA A 61 -4.21 3.92 -12.08
CA ALA A 61 -4.28 2.57 -11.54
C ALA A 61 -4.30 2.60 -10.00
N THR A 62 -3.41 3.36 -9.37
CA THR A 62 -3.37 3.41 -7.90
C THR A 62 -4.58 4.14 -7.31
N ALA A 63 -5.07 5.19 -7.98
CA ALA A 63 -6.32 5.84 -7.59
C ALA A 63 -7.50 4.87 -7.64
N ILE A 64 -7.58 3.99 -8.65
CA ILE A 64 -8.65 2.99 -8.74
C ILE A 64 -8.51 1.92 -7.64
N PHE A 65 -7.34 1.30 -7.54
CA PHE A 65 -7.11 0.13 -6.69
C PHE A 65 -6.96 0.47 -5.21
N GLY A 66 -6.26 1.57 -4.88
CA GLY A 66 -6.09 2.05 -3.51
C GLY A 66 -7.19 3.01 -3.04
N GLY A 67 -7.83 3.74 -3.97
CA GLY A 67 -8.81 4.78 -3.67
C GLY A 67 -10.26 4.39 -3.95
N VAL A 68 -10.62 4.31 -5.23
CA VAL A 68 -12.01 4.15 -5.70
C VAL A 68 -12.63 2.86 -5.20
N ILE A 69 -11.98 1.71 -5.41
CA ILE A 69 -12.51 0.41 -5.00
C ILE A 69 -12.72 0.37 -3.47
N PRO A 70 -11.73 0.72 -2.63
CA PRO A 70 -11.93 0.84 -1.18
C PRO A 70 -13.02 1.83 -0.79
N PHE A 71 -13.09 3.00 -1.42
CA PHE A 71 -14.12 3.99 -1.15
C PHE A 71 -15.52 3.43 -1.43
N LEU A 72 -15.73 2.80 -2.59
CA LEU A 72 -17.01 2.18 -2.95
C LEU A 72 -17.39 1.09 -1.94
N TYR A 73 -16.43 0.27 -1.51
CA TYR A 73 -16.67 -0.74 -0.47
C TYR A 73 -17.10 -0.12 0.87
N LEU A 74 -16.44 0.96 1.30
CA LEU A 74 -16.80 1.69 2.52
C LEU A 74 -18.17 2.34 2.41
N TRP A 75 -18.47 2.95 1.26
CA TRP A 75 -19.73 3.65 1.03
C TRP A 75 -20.91 2.67 0.92
N LEU A 76 -20.83 1.67 0.04
CA LEU A 76 -21.92 0.74 -0.24
C LEU A 76 -22.28 -0.12 0.97
N GLY A 77 -21.33 -0.41 1.85
CA GLY A 77 -21.61 -1.11 3.08
C GLY A 77 -21.96 -0.21 4.28
N GLY A 78 -22.09 1.10 4.08
CA GLY A 78 -22.56 2.02 5.11
C GLY A 78 -21.53 2.33 6.21
N PHE A 79 -20.23 2.20 5.93
CA PHE A 79 -19.15 2.46 6.89
C PHE A 79 -18.68 3.91 6.93
N ILE A 80 -19.21 4.74 6.04
CA ILE A 80 -18.97 6.17 6.05
C ILE A 80 -20.02 6.81 6.95
N ALA A 81 -19.57 7.54 7.98
CA ALA A 81 -20.45 8.26 8.89
C ALA A 81 -21.31 9.29 8.12
N LYS A 82 -22.59 9.40 8.50
CA LYS A 82 -23.61 10.16 7.76
C LYS A 82 -23.36 11.66 7.70
N ASP A 83 -22.58 12.19 8.64
CA ASP A 83 -22.17 13.59 8.75
C ASP A 83 -21.01 13.97 7.82
N ARG A 84 -20.40 12.99 7.13
CA ARG A 84 -19.25 13.19 6.25
C ARG A 84 -19.70 13.46 4.81
N SER A 85 -19.07 14.44 4.17
CA SER A 85 -19.24 14.67 2.73
C SER A 85 -18.64 13.53 1.91
N LEU A 86 -19.51 12.77 1.22
CA LEU A 86 -19.10 11.68 0.33
C LEU A 86 -18.22 12.18 -0.82
N LEU A 87 -18.54 13.34 -1.38
CA LEU A 87 -17.77 13.92 -2.49
C LEU A 87 -16.35 14.29 -2.03
N ALA A 88 -16.22 14.95 -0.87
CA ALA A 88 -14.91 15.33 -0.34
C ALA A 88 -14.05 14.09 -0.05
N LEU A 89 -14.65 13.05 0.55
CA LEU A 89 -13.97 11.78 0.78
C LEU A 89 -13.56 11.11 -0.53
N PHE A 90 -14.45 11.03 -1.52
CA PHE A 90 -14.14 10.43 -2.81
C PHE A 90 -12.97 11.12 -3.51
N ILE A 91 -13.00 12.45 -3.58
CA ILE A 91 -11.91 13.25 -4.15
C ILE A 91 -10.61 13.00 -3.38
N PHE A 92 -10.66 12.96 -2.05
CA PHE A 92 -9.49 12.65 -1.25
C PHE A 92 -8.92 11.27 -1.59
N TYR A 93 -9.73 10.20 -1.57
CA TYR A 93 -9.25 8.85 -1.88
C TYR A 93 -8.66 8.76 -3.29
N LEU A 94 -9.31 9.40 -4.28
CA LEU A 94 -8.84 9.42 -5.66
C LEU A 94 -7.50 10.13 -5.79
N VAL A 95 -7.42 11.39 -5.33
CA VAL A 95 -6.22 12.22 -5.50
C VAL A 95 -5.07 11.71 -4.64
N PHE A 96 -5.33 11.36 -3.38
CA PHE A 96 -4.30 10.88 -2.48
C PHE A 96 -3.64 9.60 -3.00
N TRP A 97 -4.43 8.59 -3.34
CA TRP A 97 -3.87 7.33 -3.83
C TRP A 97 -3.27 7.44 -5.23
N GLY A 98 -3.81 8.31 -6.09
CA GLY A 98 -3.17 8.61 -7.37
C GLY A 98 -1.78 9.22 -7.19
N LEU A 99 -1.63 10.24 -6.33
CA LEU A 99 -0.33 10.84 -6.04
C LEU A 99 0.63 9.85 -5.37
N LYS A 100 0.15 9.04 -4.41
CA LYS A 100 0.95 7.97 -3.82
C LYS A 100 1.42 6.95 -4.86
N GLY A 101 0.59 6.62 -5.84
CA GLY A 101 0.96 5.75 -6.95
C GLY A 101 2.13 6.27 -7.77
N MET A 102 2.13 7.57 -8.10
CA MET A 102 3.25 8.21 -8.79
C MET A 102 4.51 8.23 -7.92
N GLU A 103 4.37 8.51 -6.63
CA GLU A 103 5.49 8.53 -5.68
C GLU A 103 6.16 7.14 -5.59
N VAL A 104 5.37 6.07 -5.50
CA VAL A 104 5.87 4.69 -5.46
C VAL A 104 6.54 4.31 -6.79
N ASP A 105 5.95 4.68 -7.94
CA ASP A 105 6.57 4.47 -9.26
C ASP A 105 7.91 5.19 -9.38
N TYR A 106 7.98 6.44 -8.93
CA TYR A 106 9.23 7.19 -8.90
C TYR A 106 10.27 6.49 -8.02
N PHE A 107 9.88 6.04 -6.84
CA PHE A 107 10.75 5.30 -5.94
C PHE A 107 11.24 3.97 -6.55
N TYR A 108 10.38 3.22 -7.22
CA TYR A 108 10.77 1.97 -7.90
C TYR A 108 11.75 2.21 -9.05
N ARG A 109 11.59 3.31 -9.79
CA ARG A 109 12.56 3.72 -10.82
C ARG A 109 13.90 4.12 -10.21
N LEU A 110 13.90 4.83 -9.09
CA LEU A 110 15.14 5.15 -8.35
C LEU A 110 15.85 3.88 -7.86
N GLN A 111 15.10 2.93 -7.29
CA GLN A 111 15.63 1.63 -6.88
C GLN A 111 16.22 0.86 -8.07
N ALA A 112 15.58 0.91 -9.24
CA ALA A 112 16.10 0.30 -10.45
C ALA A 112 17.39 0.98 -10.95
N TYR A 113 17.50 2.30 -10.78
CA TYR A 113 18.72 3.05 -11.11
C TYR A 113 19.87 2.75 -10.14
N TRP A 114 19.60 2.70 -8.82
CA TRP A 114 20.64 2.45 -7.80
C TRP A 114 21.08 1.00 -7.70
N PHE A 115 20.16 0.06 -7.86
CA PHE A 115 20.39 -1.37 -7.57
C PHE A 115 20.18 -2.29 -8.77
N GLY A 116 19.84 -1.74 -9.95
CA GLY A 116 19.61 -2.50 -11.18
C GLY A 116 18.19 -3.04 -11.32
N THR A 117 17.89 -3.66 -12.47
CA THR A 117 16.56 -4.21 -12.80
C THR A 117 16.45 -5.73 -12.61
N GLY A 118 17.51 -6.37 -12.13
CA GLY A 118 17.56 -7.82 -11.90
C GLY A 118 16.56 -8.31 -10.85
N ASN A 119 16.25 -9.59 -10.92
CA ASN A 119 15.42 -10.33 -9.97
C ASN A 119 16.20 -11.39 -9.19
N ASP A 120 17.54 -11.26 -9.13
CA ASP A 120 18.37 -12.10 -8.28
C ASP A 120 18.12 -11.78 -6.80
N VAL A 121 18.47 -12.74 -5.93
CA VAL A 121 18.21 -12.65 -4.48
C VAL A 121 18.84 -11.42 -3.86
N GLN A 122 20.05 -11.03 -4.28
CA GLN A 122 20.75 -9.88 -3.73
C GLN A 122 20.02 -8.58 -4.09
N THR A 123 19.67 -8.40 -5.36
CA THR A 123 18.92 -7.22 -5.82
C THR A 123 17.58 -7.09 -5.10
N ILE A 124 16.83 -8.19 -4.96
CA ILE A 124 15.53 -8.19 -4.26
C ILE A 124 15.69 -7.82 -2.78
N ILE A 125 16.67 -8.40 -2.08
CA ILE A 125 16.89 -8.13 -0.65
C ILE A 125 17.26 -6.66 -0.43
N ILE A 126 18.17 -6.10 -1.23
CA ILE A 126 18.59 -4.71 -1.10
C ILE A 126 17.41 -3.77 -1.36
N LYS A 127 16.65 -4.00 -2.43
CA LYS A 127 15.48 -3.17 -2.75
C LYS A 127 14.41 -3.26 -1.66
N MET A 128 14.12 -4.47 -1.18
CA MET A 128 13.18 -4.66 -0.07
C MET A 128 13.66 -3.94 1.19
N ALA A 129 14.95 -4.02 1.53
CA ALA A 129 15.48 -3.38 2.73
C ALA A 129 15.36 -1.84 2.65
N VAL A 130 15.73 -1.25 1.51
CA VAL A 130 15.60 0.20 1.29
C VAL A 130 14.14 0.63 1.26
N ASP A 131 13.26 -0.16 0.63
CA ASP A 131 11.82 0.09 0.63
C ASP A 131 11.26 0.06 2.06
N GLN A 132 11.47 -1.03 2.79
CA GLN A 132 10.75 -1.25 4.03
C GLN A 132 11.35 -0.49 5.21
N PHE A 133 12.67 -0.45 5.34
CA PHE A 133 13.34 0.16 6.49
C PHE A 133 13.64 1.65 6.32
N LEU A 134 13.66 2.17 5.09
CA LEU A 134 13.87 3.61 4.83
C LEU A 134 12.61 4.26 4.30
N TYR A 135 12.22 3.96 3.06
CA TYR A 135 11.10 4.64 2.41
C TYR A 135 9.79 4.45 3.16
N SER A 136 9.41 3.21 3.47
CA SER A 136 8.15 2.90 4.11
C SER A 136 8.11 3.37 5.57
N SER A 137 9.17 3.11 6.32
CA SER A 137 9.24 3.42 7.76
C SER A 137 9.34 4.90 8.07
N LEU A 138 10.08 5.66 7.26
CA LEU A 138 10.37 7.06 7.53
C LEU A 138 9.48 8.02 6.73
N TRP A 139 8.96 7.57 5.57
CA TRP A 139 8.20 8.42 4.67
C TRP A 139 6.77 7.92 4.42
N ALA A 140 6.62 6.73 3.84
CA ALA A 140 5.31 6.29 3.35
C ALA A 140 4.30 6.07 4.48
N ALA A 141 4.60 5.20 5.44
CA ALA A 141 3.68 4.88 6.53
C ALA A 141 3.42 6.08 7.46
N PRO A 142 4.43 6.86 7.92
CA PRO A 142 4.19 8.09 8.65
C PRO A 142 3.37 9.10 7.86
N GLY A 143 3.75 9.37 6.60
CA GLY A 143 3.06 10.33 5.73
C GLY A 143 1.60 9.96 5.50
N ILE A 144 1.31 8.70 5.19
CA ILE A 144 -0.07 8.19 5.07
C ILE A 144 -0.82 8.39 6.39
N THR A 145 -0.23 8.02 7.52
CA THR A 145 -0.87 8.16 8.84
C THR A 145 -1.23 9.62 9.15
N ILE A 146 -0.35 10.56 8.84
CA ILE A 146 -0.55 11.99 9.06
C ILE A 146 -1.69 12.52 8.18
N VAL A 147 -1.66 12.22 6.88
CA VAL A 147 -2.67 12.71 5.93
C VAL A 147 -4.05 12.11 6.21
N TYR A 148 -4.12 10.83 6.60
CA TYR A 148 -5.37 10.22 7.06
C TYR A 148 -5.86 10.84 8.37
N THR A 149 -4.97 11.20 9.30
CA THR A 149 -5.35 11.89 10.53
C THR A 149 -5.95 13.27 10.24
N TRP A 150 -5.43 13.98 9.22
CA TRP A 150 -6.03 15.23 8.75
C TRP A 150 -7.44 15.04 8.17
N MET A 151 -7.61 14.02 7.33
CA MET A 151 -8.91 13.62 6.81
C MET A 151 -9.89 13.25 7.94
N GLU A 152 -9.46 12.41 8.89
CA GLU A 152 -10.24 11.99 10.07
C GLU A 152 -10.63 13.17 10.95
N SER A 153 -9.73 14.15 11.12
CA SER A 153 -9.95 15.42 11.87
C SER A 153 -10.90 16.39 11.16
N GLY A 154 -11.63 15.95 10.13
CA GLY A 154 -12.58 16.76 9.38
C GLY A 154 -11.89 17.90 8.64
N TRP A 155 -10.72 17.61 8.04
CA TRP A 155 -9.96 18.54 7.19
C TRP A 155 -9.39 19.77 7.92
N SER A 156 -9.36 19.78 9.26
CA SER A 156 -8.84 20.89 10.06
C SER A 156 -7.40 20.63 10.51
N PHE A 157 -6.48 21.48 10.06
CA PHE A 157 -5.07 21.44 10.49
C PHE A 157 -4.92 21.65 12.01
N ALA A 158 -5.68 22.59 12.59
CA ALA A 158 -5.64 22.85 14.04
C ALA A 158 -6.00 21.59 14.85
N ARG A 159 -7.09 20.89 14.47
CA ARG A 159 -7.48 19.63 15.12
C ARG A 159 -6.46 18.52 14.88
N THR A 160 -5.89 18.46 13.68
CA THR A 160 -4.86 17.46 13.33
C THR A 160 -3.62 17.63 14.20
N ILE A 161 -3.10 18.85 14.31
CA ILE A 161 -1.92 19.14 15.13
C ILE A 161 -2.20 18.84 16.61
N ALA A 162 -3.41 19.15 17.10
CA ALA A 162 -3.78 18.89 18.48
C ALA A 162 -3.77 17.39 18.85
N VAL A 163 -4.02 16.48 17.89
CA VAL A 163 -3.98 15.03 18.12
C VAL A 163 -2.61 14.38 17.85
N MET A 164 -1.67 15.12 17.26
CA MET A 164 -0.31 14.65 16.99
C MET A 164 0.58 14.83 18.22
N ASP A 165 0.22 14.16 19.30
CA ASP A 165 0.92 14.20 20.58
C ASP A 165 2.05 13.15 20.67
N LYS A 166 2.64 12.99 21.86
CA LYS A 166 3.68 11.97 22.10
C LYS A 166 3.18 10.54 21.82
N GLN A 167 1.91 10.23 22.06
CA GLN A 167 1.38 8.89 21.77
C GLN A 167 1.25 8.67 20.26
N PHE A 168 0.88 9.71 19.50
CA PHE A 168 0.85 9.64 18.06
C PHE A 168 2.21 9.24 17.47
N PHE A 169 3.27 9.94 17.87
CA PHE A 169 4.61 9.70 17.33
C PHE A 169 5.31 8.46 17.91
N CYS A 170 5.16 8.19 19.21
CA CYS A 170 5.88 7.10 19.87
C CYS A 170 5.11 5.77 19.92
N ILE A 171 3.80 5.76 19.64
CA ILE A 171 2.97 4.56 19.70
C ILE A 171 2.25 4.32 18.37
N LYS A 172 1.46 5.28 17.87
CA LYS A 172 0.64 5.09 16.66
C LYS A 172 1.52 4.83 15.43
N ILE A 173 2.46 5.73 15.11
CA ILE A 173 3.33 5.58 13.94
C ILE A 173 4.15 4.27 14.00
N PRO A 174 4.90 3.96 15.09
CA PRO A 174 5.64 2.70 15.16
C PRO A 174 4.75 1.46 15.03
N THR A 175 3.53 1.48 15.58
CA THR A 175 2.58 0.37 15.43
C THR A 175 2.16 0.19 13.97
N VAL A 176 1.92 1.28 13.24
CA VAL A 176 1.61 1.24 11.81
C VAL A 176 2.80 0.70 11.00
N VAL A 177 4.02 1.17 11.27
CA VAL A 177 5.25 0.70 10.60
C VAL A 177 5.47 -0.80 10.81
N LEU A 178 5.36 -1.28 12.05
CA LEU A 178 5.52 -2.70 12.35
C LEU A 178 4.42 -3.56 11.69
N SER A 179 3.19 -3.07 11.68
CA SER A 179 2.08 -3.73 10.98
C SER A 179 2.32 -3.77 9.46
N ASN A 180 2.86 -2.69 8.91
CA ASN A 180 3.22 -2.59 7.52
C ASN A 180 4.30 -3.63 7.15
N TRP A 181 5.38 -3.74 7.94
CA TRP A 181 6.45 -4.71 7.68
C TRP A 181 5.97 -6.16 7.60
N LEU A 182 5.08 -6.57 8.50
CA LEU A 182 4.54 -7.95 8.51
C LEU A 182 3.93 -8.35 7.17
N VAL A 183 3.28 -7.38 6.52
CA VAL A 183 2.50 -7.60 5.31
C VAL A 183 3.34 -7.32 4.08
N TRP A 184 4.04 -6.19 4.09
CA TRP A 184 4.70 -5.65 2.92
C TRP A 184 6.09 -6.19 2.69
N ILE A 185 6.85 -6.64 3.71
CA ILE A 185 8.18 -7.24 3.46
C ILE A 185 8.09 -8.39 2.46
N PRO A 186 7.23 -9.42 2.65
CA PRO A 186 7.15 -10.50 1.67
C PRO A 186 6.48 -10.04 0.37
N ALA A 187 5.49 -9.15 0.43
CA ALA A 187 4.79 -8.67 -0.75
C ALA A 187 5.70 -7.86 -1.68
N VAL A 188 6.55 -6.96 -1.16
CA VAL A 188 7.49 -6.20 -1.98
C VAL A 188 8.62 -7.07 -2.53
N CYS A 189 9.01 -8.17 -1.86
CA CYS A 189 9.92 -9.15 -2.47
C CYS A 189 9.32 -9.74 -3.75
N VAL A 190 8.02 -10.07 -3.73
CA VAL A 190 7.31 -10.57 -4.92
C VAL A 190 7.21 -9.47 -5.99
N VAL A 191 6.91 -8.22 -5.59
CA VAL A 191 6.89 -7.08 -6.51
C VAL A 191 8.25 -6.88 -7.17
N TYR A 192 9.35 -6.89 -6.41
CA TYR A 192 10.69 -6.70 -6.97
C TYR A 192 11.22 -7.89 -7.77
N ALA A 193 10.63 -9.07 -7.62
CA ALA A 193 10.91 -10.21 -8.49
C ALA A 193 10.30 -10.05 -9.90
N MET A 194 9.30 -9.18 -10.06
CA MET A 194 8.67 -8.91 -11.36
C MET A 194 9.50 -7.91 -12.19
N PRO A 195 9.41 -7.98 -13.54
CA PRO A 195 9.90 -6.94 -14.43
C PRO A 195 9.40 -5.55 -14.04
N ALA A 196 10.22 -4.53 -14.27
CA ALA A 196 9.97 -3.16 -13.80
C ALA A 196 8.59 -2.61 -14.22
N GLU A 197 8.14 -2.91 -15.43
CA GLU A 197 6.85 -2.51 -15.98
C GLU A 197 5.64 -3.19 -15.31
N LEU A 198 5.85 -4.31 -14.62
CA LEU A 198 4.81 -5.05 -13.90
C LEU A 198 4.79 -4.80 -12.40
N GLN A 199 5.80 -4.08 -11.87
CA GLN A 199 5.88 -3.79 -10.43
C GLN A 199 4.70 -2.96 -9.94
N ILE A 200 4.34 -1.90 -10.65
CA ILE A 200 3.18 -1.05 -10.31
C ILE A 200 1.83 -1.78 -10.49
N PRO A 201 1.58 -2.50 -11.60
CA PRO A 201 0.41 -3.37 -11.71
C PRO A 201 0.26 -4.34 -10.53
N LEU A 202 1.33 -5.07 -10.15
CA LEU A 202 1.27 -6.01 -9.04
C LEU A 202 1.10 -5.31 -7.68
N PHE A 203 1.84 -4.21 -7.45
CA PHE A 203 1.67 -3.37 -6.26
C PHE A 203 0.22 -2.94 -6.06
N ASN A 204 -0.46 -2.52 -7.14
CA ASN A 204 -1.86 -2.09 -7.07
C ASN A 204 -2.82 -3.22 -6.70
N LEU A 205 -2.60 -4.43 -7.23
CA LEU A 205 -3.40 -5.61 -6.85
C LEU A 205 -3.20 -5.95 -5.38
N VAL A 206 -1.94 -5.98 -4.92
CA VAL A 206 -1.59 -6.24 -3.52
C VAL A 206 -2.19 -5.18 -2.59
N LEU A 207 -2.05 -3.89 -2.95
CA LEU A 207 -2.59 -2.76 -2.21
C LEU A 207 -4.11 -2.87 -2.06
N CYS A 208 -4.82 -3.08 -3.16
CA CYS A 208 -6.28 -3.17 -3.15
C CYS A 208 -6.75 -4.33 -2.28
N PHE A 209 -6.15 -5.51 -2.48
CA PHE A 209 -6.49 -6.69 -1.72
C PHE A 209 -6.25 -6.48 -0.23
N TRP A 210 -5.11 -5.89 0.14
CA TRP A 210 -4.80 -5.55 1.52
C TRP A 210 -5.84 -4.62 2.14
N VAL A 211 -6.16 -3.50 1.47
CA VAL A 211 -7.11 -2.51 1.98
C VAL A 211 -8.50 -3.12 2.20
N LEU A 212 -9.00 -3.89 1.22
CA LEU A 212 -10.30 -4.56 1.34
C LEU A 212 -10.30 -5.60 2.46
N LEU A 213 -9.24 -6.39 2.55
CA LEU A 213 -9.11 -7.45 3.55
C LEU A 213 -9.06 -6.90 4.97
N VAL A 214 -8.31 -5.82 5.21
CA VAL A 214 -8.32 -5.10 6.49
C VAL A 214 -9.70 -4.56 6.78
N ALA A 215 -10.37 -3.96 5.79
CA ALA A 215 -11.70 -3.39 5.97
C ALA A 215 -12.81 -4.43 6.21
N VAL A 216 -12.63 -5.69 5.77
CA VAL A 216 -13.48 -6.84 6.11
C VAL A 216 -13.20 -7.31 7.54
N LEU A 217 -11.93 -7.48 7.90
CA LEU A 217 -11.54 -8.09 9.17
C LEU A 217 -11.59 -7.14 10.38
N SER A 218 -11.56 -5.83 10.14
CA SER A 218 -11.77 -4.82 11.18
C SER A 218 -13.20 -4.79 11.71
N ARG A 219 -14.13 -5.55 11.11
CA ARG A 219 -15.55 -5.65 11.48
C ARG A 219 -15.88 -6.69 12.54
N ARG A 220 -14.87 -7.27 13.18
CA ARG A 220 -15.03 -8.16 14.34
C ARG A 220 -14.76 -7.40 15.62
#